data_AF-A0A523WE64-F1
#
_entry.id   AF-A0A523WE64-F1
#
_cell.length_a   1.000
_cell.length_b   1.000
_cell.length_c   1.000
_cell.angle_alpha   90.00
_cell.angle_beta   90.00
_cell.angle_gamma   90.00
#
_symmetry.space_group_name_H-M   'P 1'
#
loop_
_entity.id
_entity.type
_entity.pdbx_description
1 polymer ?
#
loop_
_entity_poly.entity_id
_entity_poly.type
_entity_poly.pdbx_seq_one_letter_code
_entity_poly.pdbx_strand_id
1 'polypeptide(L)'
;MSIWVVAGEVSFIVLILLFLLFSIYSLLEKEKRAFWRSLVLFLSIAAINIFFLFISIPLKNCLFGTVFVLSVVILLILICSPSPKQAMKFIGKPRKIDERDVIFARFDYKEGTRIFREYYERRPEYKKIDDDIRKIPDILSAPHMKKNPLHYSLADAEFNFLENLLTQVGGKISPEKVELSPSENSQMIKNIIKYLGSEFCGICALKQEYIYSYVGRGPEPYSKKIEVNHKYAIVFAIEMDFEMVAMAPKAPVIVETGKKYVEAAKISIIAADFIRHLGYSARAHIAGSNYQAILPPLGWKAGLGELGRMSILITRKFGPRARLGLITTDLPLILDKPVKLGIQDFCQKCQKCARNCPAQAIPYGEKVEENGVFKWVLNREECYRFWRKAGTDCAVCIFVCPYSKPDNLFHNFIRKITSKSSFAQSLSVWGDDFF
;
A
#
# COMPACT_ATOMS: atom_id res chain seq x y z
N MET A 1 -40.60 17.44 30.06
CA MET A 1 -39.16 17.25 29.83
C MET A 1 -38.74 18.23 28.74
N SER A 2 -37.69 19.03 28.96
CA SER A 2 -37.24 20.04 27.97
C SER A 2 -36.71 19.36 26.71
N ILE A 3 -36.92 19.98 25.54
CA ILE A 3 -36.36 19.50 24.27
C ILE A 3 -34.82 19.36 24.33
N TRP A 4 -34.15 20.23 25.09
CA TRP A 4 -32.70 20.20 25.28
C TRP A 4 -32.22 18.98 26.07
N VAL A 5 -33.02 18.50 27.03
CA VAL A 5 -32.71 17.27 27.78
C VAL A 5 -32.83 16.08 26.86
N VAL A 6 -33.91 15.97 26.09
CA VAL A 6 -34.09 14.87 25.13
C VAL A 6 -32.98 14.87 24.08
N ALA A 7 -32.67 16.02 23.48
CA ALA A 7 -31.65 16.12 22.45
C ALA A 7 -30.24 15.80 22.97
N GLY A 8 -29.91 16.28 24.17
CA GLY A 8 -28.65 15.96 24.83
C GLY A 8 -28.56 14.50 25.25
N GLU A 9 -29.64 13.92 25.76
CA GLU A 9 -29.71 12.49 26.12
C GLU A 9 -29.51 11.60 24.90
N VAL A 10 -30.17 11.89 23.78
CA VAL A 10 -29.94 11.20 22.50
C VAL A 10 -28.49 11.31 22.06
N SER A 11 -27.89 12.50 22.13
CA SER A 11 -26.47 12.71 21.77
C SER A 11 -25.53 11.90 22.65
N PHE A 12 -25.85 11.80 23.93
CA PHE A 12 -25.10 11.03 24.91
C PHE A 12 -25.21 9.52 24.66
N ILE A 13 -26.41 9.03 24.36
CA ILE A 13 -26.65 7.62 23.98
C ILE A 13 -25.86 7.27 22.72
N VAL A 14 -25.86 8.13 21.70
CA VAL A 14 -25.05 7.92 20.48
C VAL A 14 -23.57 7.80 20.81
N LEU A 15 -23.04 8.66 21.69
CA LEU A 15 -21.64 8.61 22.11
C LEU A 15 -21.31 7.32 22.88
N ILE A 16 -22.19 6.88 23.79
CA ILE A 16 -22.07 5.60 24.51
C ILE A 16 -22.00 4.44 23.51
N LEU A 17 -22.95 4.39 22.57
CA LEU A 17 -23.02 3.33 21.56
C LEU A 17 -21.78 3.33 20.66
N LEU A 18 -21.22 4.50 20.33
CA LEU A 18 -19.99 4.61 19.56
C LEU A 18 -18.79 4.01 20.29
N PHE A 19 -18.59 4.33 21.57
CA PHE A 19 -17.48 3.76 22.34
C PHE A 19 -17.69 2.28 22.66
N LEU A 20 -18.93 1.85 22.87
CA LEU A 20 -19.26 0.43 22.99
C LEU A 20 -18.87 -0.32 21.70
N LEU A 21 -19.32 0.19 20.54
CA LEU A 21 -19.00 -0.40 19.25
C LEU A 21 -17.48 -0.43 19.02
N PHE A 22 -16.78 0.65 19.34
CA PHE A 22 -15.33 0.71 19.21
C PHE A 22 -14.62 -0.31 20.12
N SER A 23 -15.10 -0.50 21.36
CA SER A 23 -14.55 -1.52 22.26
C SER A 23 -14.78 -2.94 21.73
N ILE A 24 -15.96 -3.21 21.15
CA ILE A 24 -16.26 -4.51 20.53
C ILE A 24 -15.31 -4.76 19.35
N TYR A 25 -15.15 -3.81 18.43
CA TYR A 25 -14.22 -3.97 17.31
C TYR A 25 -12.77 -4.14 17.78
N SER A 26 -12.35 -3.38 18.79
CA SER A 26 -11.00 -3.50 19.36
C SER A 26 -10.76 -4.88 19.98
N LEU A 27 -11.78 -5.46 20.62
CA LEU A 27 -11.73 -6.82 21.16
C LEU A 27 -11.62 -7.86 20.05
N LEU A 28 -12.45 -7.74 19.01
CA LEU A 28 -12.44 -8.64 17.84
C LEU A 28 -11.10 -8.58 17.09
N GLU A 29 -10.50 -7.40 16.99
CA GLU A 29 -9.18 -7.17 16.38
C GLU A 29 -8.02 -7.55 17.31
N LYS A 30 -8.29 -8.00 18.53
CA LYS A 30 -7.29 -8.36 19.56
C LYS A 30 -6.37 -7.18 19.94
N GLU A 31 -6.80 -5.94 19.72
CA GLU A 31 -6.07 -4.71 20.04
C GLU A 31 -6.27 -4.34 21.52
N LYS A 32 -5.48 -4.95 22.41
CA LYS A 32 -5.65 -4.84 23.87
C LYS A 32 -5.69 -3.40 24.39
N ARG A 33 -4.80 -2.54 23.87
CA ARG A 33 -4.72 -1.13 24.31
C ARG A 33 -5.98 -0.37 23.94
N ALA A 34 -6.40 -0.47 22.68
CA ALA A 34 -7.60 0.17 22.17
C ALA A 34 -8.84 -0.34 22.89
N PHE A 35 -8.93 -1.65 23.15
CA PHE A 35 -10.03 -2.26 23.90
C PHE A 35 -10.16 -1.67 25.30
N TRP A 36 -9.10 -1.70 26.11
CA TRP A 36 -9.19 -1.20 27.49
C TRP A 36 -9.46 0.29 27.55
N ARG A 37 -8.83 1.09 26.67
CA ARG A 37 -9.06 2.54 26.62
C ARG A 37 -10.49 2.88 26.20
N SER A 38 -11.01 2.24 25.15
CA SER A 38 -12.39 2.45 24.69
C SER A 38 -13.42 1.92 25.69
N LEU A 39 -13.15 0.79 26.37
CA LEU A 39 -14.01 0.26 27.43
C LEU A 39 -14.08 1.18 28.64
N VAL A 40 -12.95 1.73 29.11
CA VAL A 40 -12.94 2.71 30.20
C VAL A 40 -13.73 3.96 29.82
N LEU A 41 -13.57 4.46 28.60
CA LEU A 41 -14.36 5.60 28.11
C LEU A 41 -15.85 5.27 28.05
N PHE A 42 -16.24 4.10 27.51
CA PHE A 42 -17.62 3.63 27.48
C PHE A 42 -18.22 3.58 28.89
N LEU A 43 -17.56 2.90 29.84
CA LEU A 43 -18.04 2.75 31.21
C LEU A 43 -18.12 4.09 31.94
N SER A 44 -17.13 4.96 31.75
CA SER A 44 -17.11 6.30 32.37
C SER A 44 -18.26 7.16 31.84
N ILE A 45 -18.47 7.18 30.53
CA ILE A 45 -19.56 7.93 29.90
C ILE A 45 -20.90 7.34 30.37
N ALA A 46 -21.09 6.02 30.32
CA ALA A 46 -22.32 5.38 30.82
C ALA A 46 -22.60 5.69 32.30
N ALA A 47 -21.59 5.67 33.17
CA ALA A 47 -21.72 6.05 34.56
C ALA A 47 -22.12 7.52 34.74
N ILE A 48 -21.56 8.43 33.94
CA ILE A 48 -21.96 9.84 33.92
C ILE A 48 -23.43 9.98 33.49
N ASN A 49 -23.89 9.22 32.49
CA ASN A 49 -25.29 9.24 32.06
C ASN A 49 -26.25 8.82 33.19
N ILE A 50 -25.91 7.74 33.89
CA ILE A 50 -26.69 7.24 35.03
C ILE A 50 -26.69 8.27 36.16
N PHE A 51 -25.53 8.86 36.48
CA PHE A 51 -25.44 9.92 37.49
C PHE A 51 -26.34 11.10 37.14
N PHE A 52 -26.42 11.47 35.86
CA PHE A 52 -27.30 12.54 35.41
C PHE A 52 -28.78 12.26 35.66
N LEU A 53 -29.23 11.01 35.78
CA LEU A 53 -30.61 10.68 36.14
C LEU A 53 -31.00 11.18 37.54
N PHE A 54 -30.04 11.32 38.45
CA PHE A 54 -30.26 11.72 39.86
C PHE A 54 -30.13 13.23 40.12
N ILE A 55 -29.79 14.02 39.10
CA ILE A 55 -29.59 15.47 39.21
C ILE A 55 -30.92 16.25 39.07
N SER A 56 -30.99 17.46 39.66
CA SER A 56 -32.10 18.39 39.52
C SER A 56 -32.37 18.80 38.06
N ILE A 57 -33.64 19.07 37.72
CA ILE A 57 -34.07 19.41 36.36
C ILE A 57 -33.33 20.65 35.77
N PRO A 58 -33.10 21.75 36.51
CA PRO A 58 -32.37 22.90 35.98
C PRO A 58 -30.93 22.55 35.57
N LEU A 59 -30.24 21.74 36.38
CA LEU A 59 -28.86 21.34 36.11
C LEU A 59 -28.79 20.31 34.98
N LYS A 60 -29.76 19.39 34.86
CA LYS A 60 -29.94 18.50 33.70
C LYS A 60 -30.08 19.29 32.40
N ASN A 61 -30.93 20.32 32.37
CA ASN A 61 -31.11 21.17 31.19
C ASN A 61 -29.79 21.81 30.74
N CYS A 62 -29.00 22.34 31.69
CA CYS A 62 -27.72 22.97 31.40
C CYS A 62 -26.69 21.95 30.86
N LEU A 63 -26.52 20.81 31.52
CA LEU A 63 -25.52 19.80 31.15
C LEU A 63 -25.85 19.11 29.82
N PHE A 64 -27.07 18.60 29.65
CA PHE A 64 -27.49 17.95 28.40
C PHE A 64 -27.58 18.94 27.24
N GLY A 65 -28.03 20.18 27.50
CA GLY A 65 -27.99 21.26 26.52
C GLY A 65 -26.56 21.53 26.04
N THR A 66 -25.58 21.59 26.97
CA THR A 66 -24.17 21.78 26.62
C THR A 66 -23.62 20.63 25.78
N VAL A 67 -23.88 19.38 26.17
CA VAL A 67 -23.45 18.21 25.37
C VAL A 67 -24.04 18.25 23.97
N PHE A 68 -25.35 18.52 23.85
CA PHE A 68 -26.00 18.62 22.55
C PHE A 68 -25.34 19.69 21.68
N VAL A 69 -25.13 20.89 22.23
CA VAL A 69 -24.46 21.99 21.51
C VAL A 69 -23.04 21.58 21.09
N LEU A 70 -22.26 20.95 21.96
CA LEU A 70 -20.92 20.47 21.61
C LEU A 70 -20.94 19.40 20.53
N SER A 71 -21.88 18.45 20.58
CA SER A 71 -22.06 17.41 19.56
C SER A 71 -22.43 18.03 18.20
N VAL A 72 -23.33 19.02 18.19
CA VAL A 72 -23.69 19.76 16.98
C VAL A 72 -22.49 20.55 16.46
N VAL A 73 -21.73 21.23 17.31
CA VAL A 73 -20.52 21.97 16.92
C VAL A 73 -19.47 21.03 16.34
N ILE A 74 -19.20 19.87 16.95
CA ILE A 74 -18.26 18.87 16.41
C ILE A 74 -18.75 18.36 15.05
N LEU A 75 -20.04 18.07 14.91
CA LEU A 75 -20.62 17.63 13.65
C LEU A 75 -20.49 18.71 12.56
N LEU A 76 -20.75 19.97 12.90
CA LEU A 76 -20.55 21.11 12.01
C LEU A 76 -19.07 21.25 11.63
N ILE A 77 -18.14 21.12 12.57
CA ILE A 77 -16.70 21.14 12.27
C ILE A 77 -16.34 19.99 11.31
N LEU A 78 -16.87 18.78 11.53
CA LEU A 78 -16.61 17.63 10.67
C LEU A 78 -17.13 17.86 9.23
N ILE A 79 -18.34 18.42 9.08
CA ILE A 79 -19.01 18.67 7.80
C ILE A 79 -18.42 19.87 7.07
N CYS A 80 -18.16 20.97 7.78
CA CYS A 80 -17.66 22.23 7.22
C CYS A 80 -16.14 22.24 7.06
N SER A 81 -15.41 21.33 7.71
CA SER A 81 -13.97 21.18 7.52
C SER A 81 -13.66 20.93 6.04
N PRO A 82 -12.63 21.59 5.49
CA PRO A 82 -12.28 21.42 4.08
C PRO A 82 -11.95 19.97 3.77
N SER A 83 -12.40 19.50 2.60
CA SER A 83 -12.02 18.19 2.12
C SER A 83 -10.54 18.15 1.74
N PRO A 84 -9.81 17.09 2.13
CA PRO A 84 -8.46 16.81 1.64
C PRO A 84 -8.45 16.74 0.12
N LYS A 85 -7.73 17.64 -0.54
CA LYS A 85 -7.77 17.82 -2.00
C LYS A 85 -6.38 17.84 -2.63
N GLN A 86 -5.31 17.72 -1.85
CA GLN A 86 -3.96 17.80 -2.41
C GLN A 86 -3.72 16.59 -3.32
N ALA A 87 -3.55 16.86 -4.62
CA ALA A 87 -3.17 15.84 -5.59
C ALA A 87 -1.64 15.67 -5.62
N MET A 88 -1.17 14.56 -6.21
CA MET A 88 0.25 14.45 -6.57
C MET A 88 0.63 15.58 -7.55
N LYS A 89 1.75 16.24 -7.26
CA LYS A 89 2.27 17.34 -8.07
C LYS A 89 3.35 16.83 -9.01
N PHE A 90 3.20 17.13 -10.30
CA PHE A 90 4.16 16.86 -11.34
C PHE A 90 4.72 18.21 -11.82
N ILE A 91 6.04 18.36 -11.87
CA ILE A 91 6.70 19.55 -12.43
C ILE A 91 6.90 19.38 -13.93
N GLY A 92 7.16 18.14 -14.35
CA GLY A 92 7.38 17.79 -15.74
C GLY A 92 7.09 16.33 -15.99
N LYS A 93 7.34 15.90 -17.23
CA LYS A 93 7.24 14.50 -17.61
C LYS A 93 8.44 13.74 -17.01
N PRO A 94 8.21 12.69 -16.18
CA PRO A 94 9.30 11.88 -15.65
C PRO A 94 10.11 11.24 -16.78
N ARG A 95 11.41 11.09 -16.57
CA ARG A 95 12.29 10.30 -17.46
C ARG A 95 12.16 8.81 -17.11
N LYS A 96 12.47 7.93 -18.07
CA LYS A 96 12.61 6.50 -17.77
C LYS A 96 13.68 6.31 -16.70
N ILE A 97 13.39 5.46 -15.71
CA ILE A 97 14.37 5.05 -14.70
C ILE A 97 15.23 3.95 -15.30
N ASP A 98 16.54 3.99 -15.05
CA ASP A 98 17.44 2.89 -15.39
C ASP A 98 17.32 1.79 -14.33
N GLU A 99 16.87 0.59 -14.71
CA GLU A 99 16.74 -0.52 -13.76
C GLU A 99 18.10 -0.88 -13.16
N ARG A 100 19.20 -0.64 -13.88
CA ARG A 100 20.56 -0.91 -13.38
C ARG A 100 20.90 -0.09 -12.15
N ASP A 101 20.28 1.08 -12.00
CA ASP A 101 20.47 1.96 -10.84
C ASP A 101 19.52 1.62 -9.68
N VAL A 102 18.56 0.71 -9.88
CA VAL A 102 17.67 0.24 -8.81
C VAL A 102 18.46 -0.66 -7.87
N ILE A 103 18.28 -0.44 -6.56
CA ILE A 103 19.02 -1.14 -5.51
C ILE A 103 19.08 -2.65 -5.70
N PHE A 104 17.96 -3.32 -5.98
CA PHE A 104 17.94 -4.77 -6.16
C PHE A 104 18.80 -5.24 -7.34
N ALA A 105 18.87 -4.47 -8.43
CA ALA A 105 19.75 -4.79 -9.54
C ALA A 105 21.24 -4.65 -9.13
N ARG A 106 21.59 -3.61 -8.37
CA ARG A 106 22.96 -3.41 -7.86
C ARG A 106 23.41 -4.59 -6.99
N PHE A 107 22.53 -5.16 -6.19
CA PHE A 107 22.85 -6.29 -5.32
C PHE A 107 22.88 -7.66 -6.02
N ASP A 108 22.35 -7.77 -7.24
CA ASP A 108 22.54 -8.95 -8.10
C ASP A 108 23.93 -8.97 -8.78
N TYR A 109 24.65 -7.84 -8.81
CA TYR A 109 25.98 -7.76 -9.43
C TYR A 109 27.05 -8.41 -8.56
N LYS A 110 27.64 -9.49 -9.07
CA LYS A 110 28.69 -10.26 -8.38
C LYS A 110 30.05 -9.59 -8.52
N GLU A 111 30.75 -9.43 -7.40
CA GLU A 111 32.10 -8.85 -7.37
C GLU A 111 33.06 -9.64 -8.28
N GLY A 112 34.01 -8.93 -8.91
CA GLY A 112 34.95 -9.52 -9.87
C GLY A 112 34.38 -9.78 -11.28
N THR A 113 33.07 -9.64 -11.49
CA THR A 113 32.48 -9.77 -12.84
C THR A 113 32.62 -8.49 -13.67
N ARG A 114 32.49 -8.63 -14.99
CA ARG A 114 32.44 -7.49 -15.92
C ARG A 114 31.32 -6.51 -15.57
N ILE A 115 30.12 -7.02 -15.28
CA ILE A 115 28.93 -6.22 -14.94
C ILE A 115 29.18 -5.34 -13.70
N PHE A 116 29.78 -5.92 -12.65
CA PHE A 116 30.11 -5.20 -11.42
C PHE A 116 31.09 -4.06 -11.68
N ARG A 117 32.18 -4.31 -12.42
CA ARG A 117 33.17 -3.27 -12.76
C ARG A 117 32.54 -2.15 -13.57
N GLU A 118 31.86 -2.49 -14.66
CA GLU A 118 31.20 -1.52 -15.54
C GLU A 118 30.18 -0.64 -14.81
N TYR A 119 29.42 -1.23 -13.88
CA TYR A 119 28.43 -0.48 -13.11
C TYR A 119 29.10 0.59 -12.23
N TYR A 120 30.09 0.21 -11.42
CA TYR A 120 30.73 1.15 -10.49
C TYR A 120 31.72 2.11 -11.15
N GLU A 121 32.23 1.80 -12.35
CA GLU A 121 32.92 2.77 -13.19
C GLU A 121 31.97 3.91 -13.63
N ARG A 122 30.71 3.57 -13.96
CA ARG A 122 29.68 4.55 -14.32
C ARG A 122 29.07 5.26 -13.11
N ARG A 123 28.97 4.56 -11.97
CA ARG A 123 28.28 5.00 -10.74
C ARG A 123 29.17 4.87 -9.50
N PRO A 124 30.34 5.55 -9.45
CA PRO A 124 31.27 5.42 -8.34
C PRO A 124 30.67 5.86 -6.99
N GLU A 125 29.67 6.75 -7.01
CA GLU A 125 28.96 7.26 -5.83
C GLU A 125 28.28 6.16 -4.99
N TYR A 126 27.88 5.04 -5.61
CA TYR A 126 27.22 3.93 -4.91
C TYR A 126 28.19 2.89 -4.37
N LYS A 127 29.45 2.84 -4.85
CA LYS A 127 30.37 1.74 -4.56
C LYS A 127 30.58 1.53 -3.07
N LYS A 128 31.00 2.59 -2.37
CA LYS A 128 31.25 2.52 -0.92
C LYS A 128 30.00 2.12 -0.14
N ILE A 129 28.86 2.70 -0.49
CA ILE A 129 27.59 2.45 0.19
C ILE A 129 27.19 0.99 0.04
N ASP A 130 27.23 0.47 -1.19
CA ASP A 130 26.82 -0.90 -1.48
C ASP A 130 27.83 -1.92 -0.94
N ASP A 131 29.13 -1.64 -0.97
CA ASP A 131 30.16 -2.48 -0.35
C ASP A 131 29.94 -2.59 1.17
N ASP A 132 29.59 -1.49 1.83
CA ASP A 132 29.25 -1.49 3.26
C ASP A 132 27.97 -2.28 3.56
N ILE A 133 27.00 -2.31 2.64
CA ILE A 133 25.79 -3.13 2.79
C ILE A 133 26.10 -4.60 2.50
N ARG A 134 26.97 -4.92 1.52
CA ARG A 134 27.36 -6.31 1.16
C ARG A 134 28.05 -7.06 2.31
N LYS A 135 28.67 -6.35 3.26
CA LYS A 135 29.24 -6.92 4.49
C LYS A 135 28.20 -7.57 5.42
N ILE A 136 26.93 -7.17 5.31
CA ILE A 136 25.83 -7.75 6.08
C ILE A 136 25.32 -8.97 5.32
N PRO A 137 24.99 -10.12 5.93
CA PRO A 137 24.43 -11.25 5.19
C PRO A 137 23.18 -10.86 4.37
N ASP A 138 22.97 -11.51 3.22
CA ASP A 138 21.77 -11.24 2.42
C ASP A 138 20.52 -11.83 3.08
N ILE A 139 19.34 -11.34 2.69
CA ILE A 139 18.07 -11.96 3.11
C ILE A 139 18.04 -13.43 2.68
N LEU A 140 17.41 -14.29 3.47
CA LEU A 140 17.34 -15.74 3.23
C LEU A 140 18.70 -16.46 3.13
N SER A 141 19.83 -15.79 3.41
CA SER A 141 21.13 -16.46 3.48
C SER A 141 21.26 -17.34 4.73
N ALA A 142 22.22 -18.27 4.72
CA ALA A 142 22.42 -19.27 5.78
C ALA A 142 22.43 -18.70 7.22
N PRO A 143 23.05 -17.55 7.53
CA PRO A 143 22.98 -16.95 8.87
C PRO A 143 21.57 -16.60 9.33
N HIS A 144 20.69 -16.16 8.42
CA HIS A 144 19.29 -15.87 8.74
C HIS A 144 18.46 -17.15 8.80
N MET A 145 18.61 -18.05 7.82
CA MET A 145 17.89 -19.33 7.79
C MET A 145 18.06 -20.11 9.10
N LYS A 146 19.28 -20.16 9.67
CA LYS A 146 19.54 -20.83 10.95
C LYS A 146 18.72 -20.27 12.13
N LYS A 147 18.34 -18.98 12.10
CA LYS A 147 17.56 -18.34 13.17
C LYS A 147 16.08 -18.68 13.13
N ASN A 148 15.53 -18.93 11.94
CA ASN A 148 14.12 -19.28 11.76
C ASN A 148 13.95 -20.21 10.54
N PRO A 149 14.36 -21.48 10.67
CA PRO A 149 14.49 -22.38 9.53
C PRO A 149 13.15 -22.65 8.85
N LEU A 150 12.05 -22.74 9.60
CA LEU A 150 10.74 -23.06 9.03
C LEU A 150 10.23 -21.94 8.11
N HIS A 151 10.19 -20.70 8.60
CA HIS A 151 9.68 -19.58 7.81
C HIS A 151 10.59 -19.26 6.63
N TYR A 152 11.91 -19.25 6.84
CA TYR A 152 12.83 -18.91 5.76
C TYR A 152 12.92 -20.00 4.69
N SER A 153 12.82 -21.28 5.03
CA SER A 153 12.74 -22.34 4.02
C SER A 153 11.45 -22.27 3.20
N LEU A 154 10.31 -21.91 3.82
CA LEU A 154 9.07 -21.69 3.08
C LEU A 154 9.17 -20.49 2.15
N ALA A 155 9.64 -19.35 2.65
CA ALA A 155 9.84 -18.16 1.81
C ALA A 155 10.79 -18.43 0.64
N ASP A 156 11.91 -19.13 0.90
CA ASP A 156 12.86 -19.53 -0.15
C ASP A 156 12.20 -20.44 -1.20
N ALA A 157 11.38 -21.41 -0.79
CA ALA A 157 10.62 -22.25 -1.72
C ALA A 157 9.64 -21.44 -2.59
N GLU A 158 8.96 -20.44 -2.01
CA GLU A 158 8.05 -19.56 -2.74
C GLU A 158 8.79 -18.69 -3.76
N PHE A 159 9.95 -18.12 -3.40
CA PHE A 159 10.78 -17.36 -4.33
C PHE A 159 11.41 -18.24 -5.41
N ASN A 160 11.88 -19.44 -5.07
CA ASN A 160 12.38 -20.41 -6.05
C ASN A 160 11.29 -20.81 -7.06
N PHE A 161 10.05 -21.01 -6.60
CA PHE A 161 8.92 -21.24 -7.49
C PHE A 161 8.69 -20.06 -8.44
N LEU A 162 8.77 -18.83 -7.93
CA LEU A 162 8.62 -17.62 -8.73
C LEU A 162 9.73 -17.46 -9.78
N GLU A 163 10.98 -17.75 -9.42
CA GLU A 163 12.14 -17.69 -10.33
C GLU A 163 11.95 -18.64 -11.54
N ASN A 164 11.35 -19.81 -11.33
CA ASN A 164 11.03 -20.76 -12.40
C ASN A 164 9.99 -20.23 -13.40
N LEU A 165 9.22 -19.19 -13.04
CA LEU A 165 8.18 -18.59 -13.88
C LEU A 165 8.67 -17.39 -14.71
N LEU A 166 9.89 -16.90 -14.50
CA LEU A 166 10.38 -15.65 -15.10
C LEU A 166 10.39 -15.66 -16.63
N THR A 167 10.50 -16.83 -17.25
CA THR A 167 10.49 -17.00 -18.71
C THR A 167 9.08 -17.17 -19.29
N GLN A 168 8.06 -17.34 -18.43
CA GLN A 168 6.67 -17.63 -18.83
C GLN A 168 5.82 -16.37 -18.99
N VAL A 169 6.46 -15.21 -19.19
CA VAL A 169 5.80 -13.89 -19.18
C VAL A 169 5.24 -13.46 -20.53
N GLY A 170 5.70 -14.08 -21.62
CA GLY A 170 5.25 -13.86 -23.00
C GLY A 170 4.79 -15.18 -23.64
N GLY A 171 4.43 -15.13 -24.91
CA GLY A 171 3.99 -16.33 -25.63
C GLY A 171 3.51 -16.03 -27.04
N LYS A 172 3.10 -17.07 -27.76
CA LYS A 172 2.50 -16.94 -29.10
C LYS A 172 1.13 -16.27 -29.00
N ILE A 173 0.80 -15.46 -30.00
CA ILE A 173 -0.50 -14.81 -30.14
C ILE A 173 -1.33 -15.66 -31.10
N SER A 174 -2.60 -15.89 -30.78
CA SER A 174 -3.54 -16.57 -31.69
C SER A 174 -3.67 -15.76 -32.99
N PRO A 175 -3.67 -16.41 -34.17
CA PRO A 175 -3.94 -15.71 -35.43
C PRO A 175 -5.40 -15.24 -35.51
N GLU A 176 -6.32 -15.91 -34.82
CA GLU A 176 -7.73 -15.55 -34.77
C GLU A 176 -7.96 -14.51 -33.68
N LYS A 177 -8.59 -13.40 -34.06
CA LYS A 177 -8.96 -12.33 -33.14
C LYS A 177 -10.42 -12.46 -32.73
N VAL A 178 -10.63 -12.48 -31.43
CA VAL A 178 -11.97 -12.31 -30.86
C VAL A 178 -12.26 -10.81 -30.80
N GLU A 179 -13.24 -10.36 -31.56
CA GLU A 179 -13.64 -8.95 -31.60
C GLU A 179 -14.78 -8.69 -30.61
N LEU A 180 -14.44 -7.97 -29.54
CA LEU A 180 -15.39 -7.42 -28.57
C LEU A 180 -15.19 -5.91 -28.49
N SER A 181 -16.21 -5.17 -28.05
CA SER A 181 -16.06 -3.75 -27.78
C SER A 181 -15.05 -3.51 -26.63
N PRO A 182 -14.38 -2.34 -26.58
CA PRO A 182 -13.49 -2.00 -25.46
C PRO A 182 -14.16 -2.10 -24.09
N SER A 183 -15.47 -1.82 -24.01
CA SER A 183 -16.25 -1.93 -22.78
C SER A 183 -16.40 -3.38 -22.33
N GLU A 184 -16.78 -4.28 -23.24
CA GLU A 184 -16.88 -5.72 -22.97
C GLU A 184 -15.53 -6.31 -22.57
N ASN A 185 -14.46 -5.96 -23.30
CA ASN A 185 -13.11 -6.39 -22.95
C ASN A 185 -12.70 -5.95 -21.55
N SER A 186 -13.04 -4.72 -21.16
CA SER A 186 -12.70 -4.18 -19.84
C SER A 186 -13.44 -4.88 -18.72
N GLN A 187 -14.73 -5.16 -18.91
CA GLN A 187 -15.52 -5.89 -17.94
C GLN A 187 -15.05 -7.35 -17.84
N MET A 188 -14.81 -7.99 -18.97
CA MET A 188 -14.29 -9.36 -19.05
C MET A 188 -12.96 -9.48 -18.31
N ILE A 189 -11.97 -8.64 -18.61
CA ILE A 189 -10.65 -8.78 -18.00
C ILE A 189 -10.70 -8.50 -16.49
N LYS A 190 -11.51 -7.54 -16.04
CA LYS A 190 -11.72 -7.30 -14.60
C LYS A 190 -12.37 -8.52 -13.92
N ASN A 191 -13.34 -9.15 -14.57
CA ASN A 191 -13.98 -10.38 -14.07
C ASN A 191 -12.99 -11.55 -14.02
N ILE A 192 -12.11 -11.69 -15.01
CA ILE A 192 -11.07 -12.74 -15.04
C ILE A 192 -10.06 -12.53 -13.92
N ILE A 193 -9.56 -11.30 -13.73
CA ILE A 193 -8.63 -10.98 -12.64
C ILE A 193 -9.28 -11.26 -11.27
N LYS A 194 -10.58 -10.93 -11.13
CA LYS A 194 -11.37 -11.30 -9.94
C LYS A 194 -11.46 -12.80 -9.75
N TYR A 195 -11.79 -13.55 -10.80
CA TYR A 195 -11.87 -15.01 -10.79
C TYR A 195 -10.54 -15.66 -10.39
N LEU A 196 -9.41 -15.13 -10.86
CA LEU A 196 -8.07 -15.66 -10.56
C LEU A 196 -7.56 -15.31 -9.15
N GLY A 197 -8.24 -14.40 -8.44
CA GLY A 197 -8.03 -14.14 -7.01
C GLY A 197 -7.73 -12.69 -6.61
N SER A 198 -7.94 -11.69 -7.48
CA SER A 198 -7.77 -10.27 -7.10
C SER A 198 -9.05 -9.47 -7.31
N GLU A 199 -9.65 -9.02 -6.21
CA GLU A 199 -10.88 -8.21 -6.24
C GLU A 199 -10.67 -6.78 -6.73
N PHE A 200 -9.43 -6.35 -6.89
CA PHE A 200 -9.12 -4.95 -7.16
C PHE A 200 -8.20 -4.81 -8.36
N CYS A 201 -8.79 -4.45 -9.49
CA CYS A 201 -8.17 -4.33 -10.79
C CYS A 201 -8.56 -2.99 -11.43
N GLY A 202 -7.57 -2.30 -12.00
CA GLY A 202 -7.75 -1.05 -12.73
C GLY A 202 -6.94 -1.06 -14.02
N ILE A 203 -7.40 -0.26 -14.98
CA ILE A 203 -6.84 -0.19 -16.33
C ILE A 203 -6.36 1.23 -16.57
N CYS A 204 -5.16 1.40 -17.12
CA CYS A 204 -4.68 2.70 -17.55
C CYS A 204 -3.88 2.62 -18.86
N ALA A 205 -3.64 3.77 -19.49
CA ALA A 205 -2.72 3.83 -20.61
C ALA A 205 -1.29 3.54 -20.13
N LEU A 206 -0.57 2.69 -20.87
CA LEU A 206 0.83 2.42 -20.58
C LEU A 206 1.68 3.63 -20.99
N LYS A 207 2.16 4.37 -20.00
CA LYS A 207 3.03 5.52 -20.23
C LYS A 207 4.49 5.10 -20.21
N GLN A 208 5.22 5.48 -21.25
CA GLN A 208 6.62 5.07 -21.43
C GLN A 208 7.53 5.56 -20.30
N GLU A 209 7.23 6.68 -19.63
CA GLU A 209 8.00 7.13 -18.47
C GLU A 209 8.05 6.14 -17.30
N TYR A 210 7.15 5.15 -17.25
CA TYR A 210 7.11 4.15 -16.19
C TYR A 210 7.69 2.80 -16.60
N ILE A 211 8.21 2.69 -17.83
CA ILE A 211 8.99 1.55 -18.29
C ILE A 211 10.46 1.82 -17.95
N TYR A 212 11.16 0.83 -17.41
CA TYR A 212 12.60 0.95 -17.19
C TYR A 212 13.33 1.14 -18.53
N SER A 213 14.48 1.82 -18.55
CA SER A 213 15.21 2.08 -19.80
C SER A 213 16.07 0.90 -20.25
N TYR A 214 16.76 0.25 -19.32
CA TYR A 214 17.67 -0.86 -19.58
C TYR A 214 17.46 -1.97 -18.56
N VAL A 215 17.69 -3.21 -18.97
CA VAL A 215 17.67 -4.39 -18.10
C VAL A 215 18.81 -4.28 -17.10
N GLY A 216 18.44 -4.20 -15.82
CA GLY A 216 19.34 -4.24 -14.68
C GLY A 216 19.38 -5.59 -14.00
N ARG A 217 18.27 -6.33 -14.08
CA ARG A 217 18.10 -7.67 -13.53
C ARG A 217 17.10 -8.45 -14.39
N GLY A 218 17.17 -9.77 -14.34
CA GLY A 218 16.21 -10.64 -15.03
C GLY A 218 16.85 -11.71 -15.88
N PRO A 219 16.01 -12.56 -16.50
CA PRO A 219 16.48 -13.53 -17.48
C PRO A 219 16.97 -12.84 -18.76
N GLU A 220 16.55 -11.60 -19.04
CA GLU A 220 17.04 -10.84 -20.18
C GLU A 220 18.50 -10.37 -19.98
N PRO A 221 19.28 -10.21 -21.07
CA PRO A 221 20.68 -9.78 -20.96
C PRO A 221 20.84 -8.39 -20.33
N TYR A 222 21.79 -8.26 -19.39
CA TYR A 222 22.17 -6.99 -18.76
C TYR A 222 22.45 -5.90 -19.80
N SER A 223 21.97 -4.68 -19.53
CA SER A 223 22.08 -3.50 -20.41
C SER A 223 21.34 -3.61 -21.75
N LYS A 224 20.54 -4.65 -21.99
CA LYS A 224 19.59 -4.65 -23.10
C LYS A 224 18.56 -3.54 -22.89
N LYS A 225 18.22 -2.80 -23.94
CA LYS A 225 17.17 -1.78 -23.88
C LYS A 225 15.81 -2.45 -23.68
N ILE A 226 15.00 -1.91 -22.76
CA ILE A 226 13.65 -2.41 -22.50
C ILE A 226 12.66 -1.65 -23.40
N GLU A 227 11.94 -2.41 -24.22
CA GLU A 227 10.94 -1.89 -25.16
C GLU A 227 9.62 -2.62 -24.96
N VAL A 228 8.70 -1.98 -24.24
CA VAL A 228 7.32 -2.46 -24.05
C VAL A 228 6.39 -1.49 -24.76
N ASN A 229 5.92 -1.87 -25.95
CA ASN A 229 5.19 -0.98 -26.86
C ASN A 229 3.66 -1.14 -26.80
N HIS A 230 3.16 -1.86 -25.80
CA HIS A 230 1.72 -2.04 -25.56
C HIS A 230 1.01 -0.72 -25.23
N LYS A 231 -0.27 -0.62 -25.60
CA LYS A 231 -1.10 0.57 -25.32
C LYS A 231 -1.63 0.63 -23.90
N TYR A 232 -1.95 -0.50 -23.30
CA TYR A 232 -2.67 -0.58 -22.03
C TYR A 232 -1.87 -1.30 -20.94
N ALA A 233 -2.12 -0.90 -19.70
CA ALA A 233 -1.65 -1.56 -18.49
C ALA A 233 -2.86 -1.94 -17.63
N ILE A 234 -2.97 -3.23 -17.32
CA ILE A 234 -3.93 -3.78 -16.36
C ILE A 234 -3.16 -3.99 -15.06
N VAL A 235 -3.52 -3.25 -14.01
CA VAL A 235 -2.86 -3.27 -12.71
C VAL A 235 -3.84 -3.77 -11.68
N PHE A 236 -3.41 -4.68 -10.82
CA PHE A 236 -4.25 -5.21 -9.77
C PHE A 236 -3.50 -5.31 -8.45
N ALA A 237 -4.24 -5.40 -7.34
CA ALA A 237 -3.69 -5.47 -6.00
C ALA A 237 -4.11 -6.77 -5.31
N ILE A 238 -3.17 -7.40 -4.63
CA ILE A 238 -3.40 -8.57 -3.79
C ILE A 238 -3.12 -8.17 -2.35
N GLU A 239 -4.14 -8.31 -1.50
CA GLU A 239 -4.03 -8.05 -0.06
C GLU A 239 -3.02 -9.00 0.59
N MET A 240 -2.09 -8.44 1.35
CA MET A 240 -1.21 -9.23 2.21
C MET A 240 -1.93 -9.55 3.52
N ASP A 241 -1.74 -10.71 4.15
CA ASP A 241 -2.38 -11.06 5.42
C ASP A 241 -2.02 -10.07 6.57
N PHE A 242 -3.04 -9.66 7.34
CA PHE A 242 -2.86 -8.68 8.40
C PHE A 242 -2.04 -9.21 9.57
N GLU A 243 -2.29 -10.44 10.03
CA GLU A 243 -1.58 -11.02 11.17
C GLU A 243 -0.11 -11.29 10.81
N MET A 244 0.17 -11.75 9.59
CA MET A 244 1.54 -11.92 9.09
C MET A 244 2.30 -10.60 9.03
N VAL A 245 1.67 -9.53 8.54
CA VAL A 245 2.27 -8.18 8.49
C VAL A 245 2.43 -7.56 9.88
N ALA A 246 1.54 -7.87 10.83
CA ALA A 246 1.65 -7.44 12.23
C ALA A 246 2.90 -8.00 12.94
N MET A 247 3.51 -9.05 12.40
CA MET A 247 4.76 -9.61 12.92
C MET A 247 6.00 -8.82 12.48
N ALA A 248 5.85 -7.73 11.72
CA ALA A 248 6.95 -6.89 11.25
C ALA A 248 7.90 -6.46 12.39
N PRO A 249 9.24 -6.59 12.24
CA PRO A 249 9.98 -7.02 11.05
C PRO A 249 10.41 -8.51 11.04
N LYS A 250 9.67 -9.40 11.70
CA LYS A 250 10.04 -10.82 11.84
C LYS A 250 9.75 -11.65 10.58
N ALA A 251 10.26 -12.88 10.55
CA ALA A 251 10.22 -13.79 9.41
C ALA A 251 8.84 -14.07 8.77
N PRO A 252 7.69 -14.07 9.49
CA PRO A 252 6.40 -14.26 8.83
C PRO A 252 6.11 -13.25 7.71
N VAL A 253 6.64 -12.03 7.79
CA VAL A 253 6.45 -11.01 6.75
C VAL A 253 7.01 -11.47 5.40
N ILE A 254 8.20 -12.08 5.38
CA ILE A 254 8.84 -12.46 4.11
C ILE A 254 8.14 -13.67 3.46
N VAL A 255 7.58 -14.56 4.27
CA VAL A 255 6.69 -15.65 3.79
C VAL A 255 5.45 -15.05 3.14
N GLU A 256 4.80 -14.11 3.82
CA GLU A 256 3.62 -13.46 3.25
C GLU A 256 3.96 -12.72 1.95
N THR A 257 5.13 -12.08 1.88
CA THR A 257 5.60 -11.46 0.64
C THR A 257 5.85 -12.46 -0.49
N GLY A 258 6.51 -13.59 -0.20
CA GLY A 258 6.76 -14.66 -1.18
C GLY A 258 5.45 -15.18 -1.76
N LYS A 259 4.54 -15.64 -0.90
CA LYS A 259 3.18 -16.06 -1.26
C LYS A 259 2.46 -15.06 -2.16
N LYS A 260 2.47 -13.78 -1.80
CA LYS A 260 1.73 -12.74 -2.56
C LYS A 260 2.34 -12.43 -3.92
N TYR A 261 3.66 -12.56 -4.06
CA TYR A 261 4.28 -12.49 -5.38
C TYR A 261 3.98 -13.71 -6.25
N VAL A 262 3.92 -14.91 -5.66
CA VAL A 262 3.46 -16.12 -6.38
C VAL A 262 2.03 -15.95 -6.87
N GLU A 263 1.12 -15.46 -6.03
CA GLU A 263 -0.26 -15.17 -6.41
C GLU A 263 -0.33 -14.13 -7.55
N ALA A 264 0.45 -13.05 -7.47
CA ALA A 264 0.52 -12.02 -8.52
C ALA A 264 1.08 -12.55 -9.84
N ALA A 265 2.08 -13.42 -9.79
CA ALA A 265 2.66 -14.05 -10.96
C ALA A 265 1.64 -14.98 -11.64
N LYS A 266 0.98 -15.84 -10.88
CA LYS A 266 -0.08 -16.73 -11.36
C LYS A 266 -1.16 -15.96 -12.13
N ILE A 267 -1.71 -14.91 -11.51
CA ILE A 267 -2.76 -14.07 -12.13
C ILE A 267 -2.23 -13.43 -13.42
N SER A 268 -1.04 -12.83 -13.36
CA SER A 268 -0.47 -12.09 -14.49
C SER A 268 -0.18 -13.00 -15.69
N ILE A 269 0.41 -14.18 -15.45
CA ILE A 269 0.78 -15.14 -16.50
C ILE A 269 -0.48 -15.69 -17.17
N ILE A 270 -1.46 -16.19 -16.39
CA ILE A 270 -2.68 -16.77 -16.94
C ILE A 270 -3.48 -15.72 -17.71
N ALA A 271 -3.67 -14.52 -17.15
CA ALA A 271 -4.44 -13.48 -17.82
C ALA A 271 -3.75 -12.95 -19.08
N ALA A 272 -2.42 -12.80 -19.07
CA ALA A 272 -1.68 -12.42 -20.29
C ALA A 272 -1.79 -13.51 -21.36
N ASP A 273 -1.72 -14.78 -20.99
CA ASP A 273 -1.86 -15.90 -21.91
C ASP A 273 -3.27 -16.00 -22.49
N PHE A 274 -4.29 -15.80 -21.66
CA PHE A 274 -5.68 -15.69 -22.09
C PHE A 274 -5.86 -14.59 -23.14
N ILE A 275 -5.31 -13.39 -22.91
CA ILE A 275 -5.41 -12.29 -23.88
C ILE A 275 -4.74 -12.65 -25.22
N ARG A 276 -3.62 -13.39 -25.18
CA ARG A 276 -2.96 -13.89 -26.39
C ARG A 276 -3.81 -14.92 -27.14
N HIS A 277 -4.56 -15.76 -26.44
CA HIS A 277 -5.52 -16.68 -27.05
C HIS A 277 -6.70 -15.95 -27.72
N LEU A 278 -7.03 -14.73 -27.27
CA LEU A 278 -8.00 -13.86 -27.95
C LEU A 278 -7.42 -13.13 -29.19
N GLY A 279 -6.13 -13.34 -29.50
CA GLY A 279 -5.47 -12.76 -30.66
C GLY A 279 -4.85 -11.37 -30.43
N TYR A 280 -4.63 -10.97 -29.18
CA TYR A 280 -4.01 -9.68 -28.84
C TYR A 280 -2.64 -9.87 -28.15
N SER A 281 -1.69 -8.99 -28.45
CA SER A 281 -0.40 -9.01 -27.77
C SER A 281 -0.57 -8.70 -26.28
N ALA A 282 0.01 -9.51 -25.41
CA ALA A 282 0.00 -9.31 -23.98
C ALA A 282 1.22 -9.92 -23.30
N ARG A 283 1.68 -9.27 -22.24
CA ARG A 283 2.84 -9.66 -21.44
C ARG A 283 2.53 -9.53 -19.95
N ALA A 284 2.80 -10.58 -19.19
CA ALA A 284 2.78 -10.56 -17.73
C ALA A 284 4.04 -9.85 -17.21
N HIS A 285 3.98 -9.16 -16.07
CA HIS A 285 5.18 -8.67 -15.38
C HIS A 285 5.16 -9.22 -13.96
N ILE A 286 6.25 -9.83 -13.51
CA ILE A 286 6.28 -10.59 -12.26
C ILE A 286 7.54 -10.26 -11.44
N ALA A 287 7.45 -10.46 -10.12
CA ALA A 287 8.58 -10.33 -9.21
C ALA A 287 9.62 -11.44 -9.46
N GLY A 288 10.80 -11.32 -8.84
CA GLY A 288 11.95 -12.17 -9.18
C GLY A 288 12.71 -11.65 -10.40
N SER A 289 12.75 -10.33 -10.61
CA SER A 289 13.54 -9.70 -11.68
C SER A 289 12.93 -9.70 -13.09
N ASN A 290 11.59 -9.78 -13.25
CA ASN A 290 10.95 -9.58 -14.55
C ASN A 290 9.83 -8.51 -14.58
N TYR A 291 9.96 -7.51 -13.70
CA TYR A 291 9.18 -6.29 -13.74
C TYR A 291 9.84 -5.23 -14.63
N GLN A 292 9.54 -5.24 -15.93
CA GLN A 292 10.03 -4.21 -16.86
C GLN A 292 9.39 -2.81 -16.69
N ALA A 293 8.56 -2.61 -15.65
CA ALA A 293 7.84 -1.37 -15.39
C ALA A 293 7.71 -1.08 -13.90
N ILE A 294 7.47 0.19 -13.55
CA ILE A 294 7.31 0.66 -12.18
C ILE A 294 5.82 0.66 -11.83
N LEU A 295 5.41 -0.23 -10.93
CA LEU A 295 3.99 -0.49 -10.65
C LEU A 295 3.26 0.61 -9.87
N PRO A 296 3.81 1.25 -8.81
CA PRO A 296 3.10 2.28 -8.07
C PRO A 296 2.50 3.43 -8.90
N PRO A 297 3.22 4.08 -9.85
CA PRO A 297 2.61 5.12 -10.69
C PRO A 297 1.55 4.58 -11.66
N LEU A 298 1.70 3.35 -12.15
CA LEU A 298 0.65 2.69 -12.96
C LEU A 298 -0.59 2.38 -12.12
N GLY A 299 -0.43 1.88 -10.89
CA GLY A 299 -1.53 1.65 -9.95
C GLY A 299 -2.27 2.93 -9.58
N TRP A 300 -1.54 4.04 -9.37
CA TRP A 300 -2.16 5.35 -9.21
C TRP A 300 -2.97 5.77 -10.45
N LYS A 301 -2.41 5.63 -11.65
CA LYS A 301 -3.12 5.96 -12.90
C LYS A 301 -4.36 5.11 -13.13
N ALA A 302 -4.28 3.82 -12.81
CA ALA A 302 -5.36 2.85 -12.87
C ALA A 302 -6.40 3.01 -11.73
N GLY A 303 -6.23 4.00 -10.85
CA GLY A 303 -7.21 4.32 -9.82
C GLY A 303 -7.18 3.40 -8.60
N LEU A 304 -6.10 2.64 -8.40
CA LEU A 304 -6.00 1.73 -7.26
C LEU A 304 -5.80 2.48 -5.93
N GLY A 305 -5.10 3.60 -5.95
CA GLY A 305 -4.76 4.33 -4.74
C GLY A 305 -3.94 5.58 -4.96
N GLU A 306 -3.34 6.09 -3.89
CA GLU A 306 -2.45 7.25 -3.92
C GLU A 306 -1.11 6.94 -3.25
N LEU A 307 -0.03 7.56 -3.72
CA LEU A 307 1.31 7.35 -3.17
C LEU A 307 1.42 7.94 -1.75
N GLY A 308 1.77 7.13 -0.75
CA GLY A 308 1.96 7.58 0.63
C GLY A 308 3.37 8.11 0.92
N ARG A 309 3.57 8.63 2.14
CA ARG A 309 4.88 9.09 2.65
C ARG A 309 5.99 8.04 2.56
N MET A 310 5.64 6.77 2.76
CA MET A 310 6.59 5.67 2.68
C MET A 310 6.98 5.27 1.23
N SER A 311 6.61 6.07 0.22
CA SER A 311 6.81 5.75 -1.20
C SER A 311 6.10 4.46 -1.70
N ILE A 312 5.10 3.98 -0.96
CA ILE A 312 4.25 2.84 -1.32
C ILE A 312 2.85 3.34 -1.68
N LEU A 313 2.19 2.70 -2.64
CA LEU A 313 0.81 2.99 -3.01
C LEU A 313 -0.13 2.58 -1.87
N ILE A 314 -0.89 3.52 -1.32
CA ILE A 314 -1.97 3.26 -0.37
C ILE A 314 -3.24 3.01 -1.19
N THR A 315 -3.63 1.74 -1.29
CA THR A 315 -4.81 1.31 -2.02
C THR A 315 -6.10 1.68 -1.27
N ARG A 316 -7.20 1.83 -2.00
CA ARG A 316 -8.51 2.20 -1.42
C ARG A 316 -8.98 1.21 -0.35
N LYS A 317 -8.76 -0.09 -0.55
CA LYS A 317 -9.29 -1.17 0.29
C LYS A 317 -8.28 -1.66 1.32
N PHE A 318 -7.06 -1.96 0.90
CA PHE A 318 -6.07 -2.65 1.73
C PHE A 318 -5.02 -1.70 2.33
N GLY A 319 -5.14 -0.40 2.08
CA GLY A 319 -4.08 0.56 2.44
C GLY A 319 -2.75 0.18 1.76
N PRO A 320 -1.59 0.29 2.44
CA PRO A 320 -0.31 -0.14 1.90
C PRO A 320 -0.09 -1.67 1.97
N ARG A 321 -1.02 -2.44 2.55
CA ARG A 321 -0.92 -3.89 2.76
C ARG A 321 -1.32 -4.66 1.50
N ALA A 322 -0.65 -4.33 0.39
CA ALA A 322 -0.91 -4.98 -0.89
C ALA A 322 0.37 -5.15 -1.72
N ARG A 323 0.40 -6.23 -2.49
CA ARG A 323 1.33 -6.39 -3.62
C ARG A 323 0.61 -6.08 -4.91
N LEU A 324 1.30 -5.46 -5.85
CA LEU A 324 0.76 -5.09 -7.14
C LEU A 324 1.17 -6.13 -8.18
N GLY A 325 0.26 -6.46 -9.09
CA GLY A 325 0.54 -7.22 -10.32
C GLY A 325 0.28 -6.35 -11.55
N LEU A 326 0.88 -6.74 -12.69
CA LEU A 326 0.83 -5.97 -13.92
C LEU A 326 0.78 -6.87 -15.15
N ILE A 327 -0.12 -6.55 -16.06
CA ILE A 327 -0.16 -7.06 -17.43
C ILE A 327 -0.15 -5.86 -18.38
N THR A 328 0.66 -5.93 -19.43
CA THR A 328 0.60 -4.93 -20.52
C THR A 328 0.05 -5.58 -21.77
N THR A 329 -0.77 -4.86 -22.54
CA THR A 329 -1.46 -5.43 -23.70
C THR A 329 -1.89 -4.39 -24.75
N ASP A 330 -2.15 -4.85 -25.97
CA ASP A 330 -2.84 -4.11 -27.03
C ASP A 330 -4.34 -4.43 -27.15
N LEU A 331 -4.89 -5.30 -26.29
CA LEU A 331 -6.34 -5.50 -26.18
C LEU A 331 -7.03 -4.15 -25.96
N PRO A 332 -8.00 -3.73 -26.79
CA PRO A 332 -8.71 -2.47 -26.61
C PRO A 332 -9.48 -2.44 -25.29
N LEU A 333 -9.24 -1.43 -24.45
CA LEU A 333 -9.80 -1.31 -23.11
C LEU A 333 -10.22 0.13 -22.78
N ILE A 334 -11.17 0.27 -21.86
CA ILE A 334 -11.60 1.53 -21.24
C ILE A 334 -10.72 1.81 -20.03
N LEU A 335 -10.18 3.03 -19.97
CA LEU A 335 -9.28 3.45 -18.91
C LEU A 335 -10.04 3.87 -17.67
N ASP A 336 -9.56 3.43 -16.51
CA ASP A 336 -9.94 3.98 -15.22
C ASP A 336 -9.22 5.32 -14.96
N LYS A 337 -9.64 6.01 -13.91
CA LYS A 337 -9.11 7.33 -13.53
C LYS A 337 -8.47 7.28 -12.13
N PRO A 338 -7.41 8.08 -11.90
CA PRO A 338 -6.86 8.25 -10.56
C PRO A 338 -7.93 8.63 -9.53
N VAL A 339 -7.78 8.11 -8.33
CA VAL A 339 -8.68 8.36 -7.20
C VAL A 339 -8.09 9.42 -6.27
N LYS A 340 -8.95 10.15 -5.57
CA LYS A 340 -8.56 11.10 -4.52
C LYS A 340 -9.04 10.56 -3.19
N LEU A 341 -8.12 9.95 -2.44
CA LEU A 341 -8.35 9.39 -1.12
C LEU A 341 -7.95 10.37 0.00
N GLY A 342 -7.27 11.48 -0.34
CA GLY A 342 -6.80 12.47 0.63
C GLY A 342 -5.50 12.04 1.32
N ILE A 343 -4.77 11.08 0.73
CA ILE A 343 -3.56 10.50 1.32
C ILE A 343 -2.43 11.53 1.43
N GLN A 344 -2.35 12.44 0.47
CA GLN A 344 -1.33 13.48 0.47
C GLN A 344 -1.45 14.37 1.72
N ASP A 345 -2.63 14.93 1.97
CA ASP A 345 -2.91 15.75 3.16
C ASP A 345 -2.77 14.93 4.46
N PHE A 346 -3.26 13.68 4.46
CA PHE A 346 -3.15 12.81 5.63
C PHE A 346 -1.68 12.53 5.99
N CYS A 347 -0.85 12.22 5.01
CA CYS A 347 0.55 11.90 5.19
C CYS A 347 1.39 13.10 5.64
N GLN A 348 0.99 14.34 5.30
CA GLN A 348 1.62 15.56 5.82
C GLN A 348 1.50 15.64 7.35
N LYS A 349 0.31 15.30 7.89
CA LYS A 349 0.01 15.34 9.34
C LYS A 349 0.49 14.10 10.09
N CYS A 350 0.34 12.91 9.52
CA CYS A 350 0.44 11.65 10.25
C CYS A 350 1.87 11.30 10.66
N GLN A 351 2.80 11.20 9.70
CA GLN A 351 4.22 10.85 9.89
C GLN A 351 4.51 9.54 10.67
N LYS A 352 3.51 8.70 10.97
CA LYS A 352 3.67 7.50 11.82
C LYS A 352 4.64 6.47 11.23
N CYS A 353 4.61 6.27 9.91
CA CYS A 353 5.57 5.39 9.24
C CYS A 353 7.02 5.88 9.35
N ALA A 354 7.26 7.20 9.36
CA ALA A 354 8.59 7.76 9.58
C ALA A 354 9.05 7.54 11.02
N ARG A 355 8.20 7.87 12.01
CA ARG A 355 8.47 7.66 13.45
C ARG A 355 8.86 6.24 13.80
N ASN A 356 8.22 5.26 13.14
CA ASN A 356 8.40 3.84 13.44
C ASN A 356 9.39 3.14 12.49
N CYS A 357 9.99 3.83 11.53
CA CYS A 357 10.92 3.21 10.60
C CYS A 357 12.22 2.82 11.34
N PRO A 358 12.55 1.52 11.46
CA PRO A 358 13.76 1.11 12.19
C PRO A 358 15.04 1.52 11.46
N ALA A 359 14.95 1.76 10.14
CA ALA A 359 16.04 2.23 9.31
C ALA A 359 16.17 3.76 9.26
N GLN A 360 15.20 4.51 9.80
CA GLN A 360 15.04 5.96 9.60
C GLN A 360 15.11 6.36 8.11
N ALA A 361 14.65 5.48 7.23
CA ALA A 361 14.74 5.66 5.77
C ALA A 361 13.62 6.55 5.21
N ILE A 362 12.52 6.72 5.94
CA ILE A 362 11.35 7.50 5.51
C ILE A 362 11.49 8.93 6.03
N PRO A 363 11.41 9.97 5.17
CA PRO A 363 11.61 11.35 5.60
C PRO A 363 10.44 11.87 6.46
N TYR A 364 10.77 12.62 7.51
CA TYR A 364 9.80 13.41 8.31
C TYR A 364 9.35 14.69 7.59
N GLY A 365 10.25 15.29 6.81
CA GLY A 365 10.06 16.59 6.20
C GLY A 365 9.08 16.66 5.03
N GLU A 366 9.19 17.76 4.30
CA GLU A 366 8.40 18.05 3.11
C GLU A 366 8.73 17.12 1.93
N LYS A 367 7.83 17.11 0.96
CA LYS A 367 8.07 16.45 -0.33
C LYS A 367 9.22 17.16 -1.05
N VAL A 368 10.03 16.37 -1.75
CA VAL A 368 11.07 16.88 -2.65
C VAL A 368 10.78 16.43 -4.07
N GLU A 369 11.38 17.11 -5.04
CA GLU A 369 11.32 16.71 -6.44
C GLU A 369 12.26 15.52 -6.68
N GLU A 370 11.73 14.47 -7.28
CA GLU A 370 12.54 13.38 -7.83
C GLU A 370 11.94 12.94 -9.16
N ASN A 371 12.72 13.12 -10.23
CA ASN A 371 12.37 12.70 -11.59
C ASN A 371 11.02 13.27 -12.07
N GLY A 372 10.82 14.58 -11.91
CA GLY A 372 9.63 15.33 -12.33
C GLY A 372 8.44 15.22 -11.37
N VAL A 373 8.56 14.52 -10.24
CA VAL A 373 7.45 14.27 -9.29
C VAL A 373 7.80 14.80 -7.89
N PHE A 374 6.90 15.57 -7.30
CA PHE A 374 7.01 16.00 -5.90
C PHE A 374 6.46 14.92 -4.96
N LYS A 375 7.34 14.25 -4.22
CA LYS A 375 7.00 13.13 -3.32
C LYS A 375 7.94 13.03 -2.12
N TRP A 376 7.60 12.18 -1.16
CA TRP A 376 8.53 11.80 -0.09
C TRP A 376 9.46 10.71 -0.61
N VAL A 377 10.74 11.04 -0.76
CA VAL A 377 11.75 10.12 -1.29
C VAL A 377 12.32 9.29 -0.15
N LEU A 378 12.12 7.97 -0.23
CA LEU A 378 12.70 6.99 0.68
C LEU A 378 14.22 6.89 0.45
N ASN A 379 15.02 6.85 1.51
CA ASN A 379 16.40 6.40 1.44
C ASN A 379 16.41 4.86 1.21
N ARG A 380 16.62 4.46 -0.05
CA ARG A 380 16.49 3.08 -0.51
C ARG A 380 17.59 2.21 0.10
N GLU A 381 18.79 2.76 0.18
CA GLU A 381 20.01 2.16 0.70
C GLU A 381 19.86 1.80 2.17
N GLU A 382 19.41 2.73 3.01
CA GLU A 382 19.22 2.46 4.44
C GLU A 382 18.03 1.52 4.71
N CYS A 383 16.96 1.61 3.92
CA CYS A 383 15.86 0.66 3.98
C CYS A 383 16.35 -0.78 3.73
N TYR A 384 17.09 -0.99 2.64
CA TYR A 384 17.61 -2.31 2.27
C TYR A 384 18.75 -2.78 3.19
N ARG A 385 19.58 -1.86 3.70
CA ARG A 385 20.55 -2.18 4.77
C ARG A 385 19.84 -2.80 5.97
N PHE A 386 18.68 -2.28 6.36
CA PHE A 386 17.90 -2.86 7.45
C PHE A 386 17.29 -4.21 7.08
N TRP A 387 16.86 -4.42 5.83
CA TRP A 387 16.37 -5.73 5.37
C TRP A 387 17.42 -6.83 5.60
N ARG A 388 18.66 -6.57 5.17
CA ARG A 388 19.79 -7.48 5.40
C ARG A 388 20.09 -7.68 6.88
N LYS A 389 19.99 -6.65 7.72
CA LYS A 389 20.15 -6.81 9.18
C LYS A 389 19.06 -7.69 9.79
N ALA A 390 17.81 -7.51 9.38
CA ALA A 390 16.66 -8.25 9.89
C ALA A 390 16.58 -9.69 9.34
N GLY A 391 17.07 -9.91 8.11
CA GLY A 391 16.86 -11.15 7.36
C GLY A 391 15.49 -11.25 6.69
N THR A 392 14.76 -10.14 6.61
CA THR A 392 13.38 -10.06 6.12
C THR A 392 13.22 -8.79 5.27
N ASP A 393 12.06 -8.62 4.66
CA ASP A 393 11.66 -7.40 3.93
C ASP A 393 10.95 -6.36 4.82
N CYS A 394 11.10 -6.48 6.15
CA CYS A 394 10.69 -5.54 7.20
C CYS A 394 9.18 -5.29 7.34
N ALA A 395 8.55 -4.56 6.41
CA ALA A 395 7.13 -4.13 6.44
C ALA A 395 6.63 -3.33 7.66
N VAL A 396 7.49 -2.82 8.55
CA VAL A 396 7.04 -2.02 9.71
C VAL A 396 6.23 -0.79 9.28
N CYS A 397 6.65 -0.10 8.22
CA CYS A 397 5.94 1.06 7.68
C CYS A 397 4.55 0.71 7.13
N ILE A 398 4.38 -0.49 6.58
CA ILE A 398 3.10 -1.00 6.09
C ILE A 398 2.18 -1.23 7.28
N PHE A 399 2.64 -2.00 8.28
CA PHE A 399 1.84 -2.36 9.45
C PHE A 399 1.35 -1.15 10.25
N VAL A 400 2.23 -0.21 10.59
CA VAL A 400 1.91 0.94 11.45
C VAL A 400 1.07 2.01 10.74
N CYS A 401 0.79 1.86 9.45
CA CYS A 401 -0.01 2.82 8.71
C CYS A 401 -1.47 2.78 9.20
N PRO A 402 -2.10 3.92 9.53
CA PRO A 402 -3.52 3.92 9.90
C PRO A 402 -4.45 3.35 8.82
N TYR A 403 -4.03 3.38 7.56
CA TYR A 403 -4.78 2.78 6.45
C TYR A 403 -4.63 1.25 6.34
N SER A 404 -3.67 0.64 7.05
CA SER A 404 -3.40 -0.80 7.02
C SER A 404 -4.33 -1.62 7.91
N LYS A 405 -5.18 -0.97 8.73
CA LYS A 405 -6.15 -1.62 9.61
C LYS A 405 -7.09 -2.57 8.84
N PRO A 406 -7.74 -3.54 9.50
CA PRO A 406 -8.62 -4.50 8.83
C PRO A 406 -9.74 -3.86 7.97
N ASP A 407 -10.23 -4.62 6.99
CA ASP A 407 -11.37 -4.21 6.15
C ASP A 407 -12.70 -4.57 6.83
N ASN A 408 -13.15 -3.70 7.74
CA ASN A 408 -14.44 -3.82 8.42
C ASN A 408 -15.23 -2.51 8.40
N LEU A 409 -16.50 -2.57 8.80
CA LEU A 409 -17.42 -1.43 8.75
C LEU A 409 -16.90 -0.21 9.54
N PHE A 410 -16.26 -0.43 10.69
CA PHE A 410 -15.71 0.64 11.51
C PHE A 410 -14.56 1.37 10.80
N HIS A 411 -13.52 0.65 10.38
CA HIS A 411 -12.38 1.27 9.68
C HIS A 411 -12.79 1.89 8.35
N ASN A 412 -13.74 1.28 7.63
CA ASN A 412 -14.27 1.83 6.38
C ASN A 412 -15.05 3.13 6.60
N PHE A 413 -15.79 3.23 7.70
CA PHE A 413 -16.42 4.48 8.10
C PHE A 413 -15.38 5.57 8.41
N ILE A 414 -14.35 5.24 9.19
CA ILE A 414 -13.25 6.17 9.49
C ILE A 414 -12.55 6.63 8.20
N ARG A 415 -12.14 5.72 7.31
CA ARG A 415 -11.55 6.04 5.99
C ARG A 415 -12.45 6.95 5.15
N LYS A 416 -13.76 6.72 5.17
CA LYS A 416 -14.72 7.54 4.43
C LYS A 416 -14.79 8.96 4.98
N ILE A 417 -14.82 9.14 6.29
CA ILE A 417 -14.83 10.48 6.89
C ILE A 417 -13.48 11.19 6.70
N THR A 418 -12.35 10.50 6.90
CA THR A 418 -11.01 11.08 6.73
C THR A 418 -10.72 11.47 5.29
N SER A 419 -11.35 10.82 4.30
CA SER A 419 -11.28 11.26 2.89
C SER A 419 -12.06 12.54 2.59
N LYS A 420 -12.97 12.95 3.49
CA LYS A 420 -13.87 14.11 3.29
C LYS A 420 -13.60 15.29 4.20
N SER A 421 -12.89 15.10 5.32
CA SER A 421 -12.72 16.11 6.36
C SER A 421 -11.27 16.17 6.87
N SER A 422 -10.61 17.31 6.66
CA SER A 422 -9.28 17.60 7.19
C SER A 422 -9.20 17.50 8.72
N PHE A 423 -10.24 17.94 9.44
CA PHE A 423 -10.34 17.80 10.90
C PHE A 423 -10.41 16.32 11.31
N ALA A 424 -11.22 15.51 10.63
CA ALA A 424 -11.28 14.08 10.88
C ALA A 424 -9.93 13.39 10.65
N GLN A 425 -9.13 13.83 9.66
CA GLN A 425 -7.78 13.30 9.50
C GLN A 425 -6.92 13.57 10.73
N SER A 426 -6.93 14.80 11.25
CA SER A 426 -6.15 15.15 12.45
C SER A 426 -6.60 14.35 13.67
N LEU A 427 -7.92 14.22 13.86
CA LEU A 427 -8.49 13.41 14.93
C LEU A 427 -8.13 11.93 14.78
N SER A 428 -8.16 11.39 13.56
CA SER A 428 -7.78 10.00 13.28
C SER A 428 -6.30 9.74 13.53
N VAL A 429 -5.41 10.69 13.23
CA VAL A 429 -3.97 10.57 13.55
C VAL A 429 -3.76 10.50 15.06
N TRP A 430 -4.40 11.39 15.81
CA TRP A 430 -4.31 11.37 17.28
C TRP A 430 -4.94 10.09 17.85
N GLY A 431 -6.11 9.70 17.36
CA GLY A 431 -6.84 8.52 17.80
C GLY A 431 -6.07 7.22 17.57
N ASP A 432 -5.40 7.08 16.42
CA ASP A 432 -4.59 5.89 16.10
C ASP A 432 -3.32 5.77 16.97
N ASP A 433 -2.84 6.86 17.59
CA ASP A 433 -1.76 6.82 18.58
C ASP A 433 -2.30 6.65 20.02
N PHE A 434 -3.50 7.17 20.31
CA PHE A 434 -4.14 7.08 21.61
C PHE A 434 -4.86 5.74 21.86
N PHE A 435 -5.41 5.06 20.88
CA PHE A 435 -6.02 3.73 21.08
C PHE A 435 -5.01 2.66 20.67
#